data_AF-A0A7C3F268-F1
#
_entry.id   AF-A0A7C3F268-F1
#
_cell.length_a   1.000
_cell.length_b   1.000
_cell.length_c   1.000
_cell.angle_alpha   90.00
_cell.angle_beta   90.00
_cell.angle_gamma   90.00
#
_symmetry.space_group_name_H-M   'P 1'
#
loop_
_entity.id
_entity.type
_entity.pdbx_description
1 polymer ?
#
loop_
_entity_poly.entity_id
_entity_poly.type
_entity_poly.pdbx_seq_one_letter_code
_entity_poly.pdbx_strand_id
1 'polypeptide(L)'
;MDVYHGLPHLTASNGCELTIGNFDGVHRGHQELIRRLVAAAREAGRLAGALTFSPHPMRVLRADAEVAYLTTLDERLALLEPLGLDFVVVYPFTEETARTSASAFVQELTSHLQMRRMWVGPDFALGHNREGDVPTLRRLGREMGFTVEVIEPIRVGEHEVRSGHIRRALTEGQVALAAQMLGRPYWLTGEVVKGAGRGQSIGRPTANLSVPSERLIPAYGVYATWCHFDGRRLPAATNIGVRPTFDNGLPTIEAHIIDFDGDLYGEEIRLDFVLRLRPERRFPDVASLIEQIRRDVANARRALAPEPPRFEEIEHTADWSIRIFGRDFADLLSQAGAAMYAMEAVDMSMDPQVWREVEVEAPDREALLVTWLSELLYQSEATGESYTRFVIDEATETRVKARIGGVSGYGDQAHIKAVTYHNLSVEETPDGWVATVVFDT
;
A
#
# COMPACT_ATOMS: atom_id res chain seq x y z
N MET A 1 -6.11 -13.96 12.70
CA MET A 1 -7.43 -13.86 12.07
C MET A 1 -7.82 -15.25 11.59
N ASP A 2 -8.96 -15.79 12.02
CA ASP A 2 -9.45 -17.10 11.55
C ASP A 2 -10.03 -16.99 10.13
N VAL A 3 -9.83 -18.02 9.31
CA VAL A 3 -10.42 -18.10 7.96
C VAL A 3 -11.33 -19.30 7.87
N TYR A 4 -12.61 -19.06 7.58
CA TYR A 4 -13.63 -20.09 7.44
C TYR A 4 -14.07 -20.22 5.98
N HIS A 5 -14.04 -21.43 5.43
CA HIS A 5 -14.61 -21.73 4.12
C HIS A 5 -16.05 -22.23 4.31
N GLY A 6 -17.03 -21.38 3.98
CA GLY A 6 -18.44 -21.56 4.37
C GLY A 6 -18.76 -20.96 5.74
N LEU A 7 -20.04 -20.92 6.11
CA LEU A 7 -20.49 -20.31 7.36
C LEU A 7 -20.15 -21.19 8.57
N PRO A 8 -19.29 -20.74 9.50
CA PRO A 8 -19.13 -21.41 10.78
C PRO A 8 -20.37 -21.21 11.67
N HIS A 9 -20.52 -22.05 12.68
CA HIS A 9 -21.40 -21.76 13.81
C HIS A 9 -20.59 -21.11 14.93
N LEU A 10 -20.64 -19.78 15.02
CA LEU A 10 -19.96 -19.05 16.08
C LEU A 10 -20.82 -19.05 17.35
N THR A 11 -20.22 -19.47 18.46
CA THR A 11 -20.78 -19.31 19.80
C THR A 11 -20.05 -18.17 20.50
N ALA A 12 -20.27 -16.95 20.04
CA ALA A 12 -19.69 -15.76 20.66
C ALA A 12 -20.64 -15.23 21.73
N SER A 13 -20.17 -15.02 22.96
CA SER A 13 -21.04 -14.60 24.08
C SER A 13 -21.80 -13.30 23.80
N ASN A 14 -21.24 -12.41 22.98
CA ASN A 14 -21.80 -11.07 22.68
C ASN A 14 -22.20 -10.87 21.20
N GLY A 15 -22.04 -11.89 20.34
CA GLY A 15 -22.26 -11.79 18.89
C GLY A 15 -21.14 -11.09 18.12
N CYS A 16 -21.40 -10.68 16.88
CA CYS A 16 -20.39 -10.06 16.01
C CYS A 16 -20.86 -8.78 15.30
N GLU A 17 -19.91 -7.93 14.95
CA GLU A 17 -20.01 -6.88 13.95
C GLU A 17 -19.53 -7.47 12.61
N LEU A 18 -20.32 -7.34 11.54
CA LEU A 18 -20.04 -8.01 10.27
C LEU A 18 -20.05 -7.02 9.11
N THR A 19 -19.07 -7.11 8.22
CA THR A 19 -19.14 -6.49 6.89
C THR A 19 -19.19 -7.55 5.81
N ILE A 20 -19.80 -7.23 4.67
CA ILE A 20 -19.94 -8.13 3.54
C ILE A 20 -19.45 -7.41 2.28
N GLY A 21 -18.59 -8.07 1.51
CA GLY A 21 -18.10 -7.46 0.29
C GLY A 21 -17.16 -8.34 -0.50
N ASN A 22 -16.97 -7.98 -1.77
CA ASN A 22 -15.94 -8.62 -2.59
C ASN A 22 -14.53 -8.22 -2.12
N PHE A 23 -14.37 -7.06 -1.50
CA PHE A 23 -13.10 -6.51 -1.00
C PHE A 23 -11.95 -6.56 -2.03
N ASP A 24 -12.26 -6.58 -3.33
CA ASP A 24 -11.25 -6.71 -4.37
C ASP A 24 -10.30 -5.50 -4.36
N GLY A 25 -9.01 -5.77 -4.14
CA GLY A 25 -7.98 -4.76 -3.95
C GLY A 25 -7.85 -4.22 -2.53
N VAL A 26 -8.76 -4.50 -1.59
CA VAL A 26 -8.75 -3.98 -0.20
C VAL A 26 -8.28 -2.52 -0.14
N HIS A 27 -8.94 -1.66 -0.93
CA HIS A 27 -8.58 -0.25 -1.07
C HIS A 27 -8.91 0.57 0.18
N ARG A 28 -8.48 1.84 0.23
CA ARG A 28 -8.66 2.70 1.42
C ARG A 28 -10.11 2.76 1.92
N GLY A 29 -11.09 2.78 1.01
CA GLY A 29 -12.52 2.66 1.36
C GLY A 29 -12.87 1.38 2.16
N HIS A 30 -12.37 0.21 1.74
CA HIS A 30 -12.57 -1.04 2.48
C HIS A 30 -11.83 -1.01 3.82
N GLN A 31 -10.59 -0.51 3.82
CA GLN A 31 -9.78 -0.45 5.04
C GLN A 31 -10.43 0.42 6.11
N GLU A 32 -10.99 1.57 5.74
CA GLU A 32 -11.69 2.45 6.68
C GLU A 32 -12.95 1.81 7.25
N LEU A 33 -13.78 1.20 6.38
CA LEU A 33 -14.97 0.49 6.82
C LEU A 33 -14.59 -0.58 7.86
N ILE A 34 -13.57 -1.38 7.56
CA ILE A 34 -13.11 -2.47 8.43
C ILE A 34 -12.51 -1.91 9.73
N ARG A 35 -11.69 -0.85 9.68
CA ARG A 35 -11.12 -0.24 10.90
C ARG A 35 -12.21 0.29 11.84
N ARG A 36 -13.25 0.94 11.32
CA ARG A 36 -14.39 1.39 12.12
C ARG A 36 -15.19 0.23 12.71
N LEU A 37 -15.46 -0.81 11.91
CA LEU A 37 -16.10 -2.03 12.38
C LEU A 37 -15.31 -2.66 13.52
N VAL A 38 -13.99 -2.81 13.36
CA VAL A 38 -13.09 -3.40 14.37
C VAL A 38 -13.08 -2.56 15.65
N ALA A 39 -13.02 -1.24 15.54
CA ALA A 39 -13.10 -0.34 16.70
C ALA A 39 -14.43 -0.51 17.46
N ALA A 40 -15.56 -0.52 16.76
CA ALA A 40 -16.88 -0.71 17.36
C ALA A 40 -17.08 -2.11 17.94
N ALA A 41 -16.51 -3.14 17.32
CA ALA A 41 -16.54 -4.50 17.84
C ALA A 41 -15.80 -4.58 19.18
N ARG A 42 -14.61 -3.98 19.27
CA ARG A 42 -13.81 -3.90 20.51
C ARG A 42 -14.56 -3.16 21.61
N GLU A 43 -15.13 -2.00 21.31
CA GLU A 43 -15.92 -1.22 22.27
C GLU A 43 -17.12 -2.01 22.81
N ALA A 44 -17.78 -2.77 21.95
CA ALA A 44 -18.94 -3.57 22.32
C ALA A 44 -18.60 -4.97 22.88
N GLY A 45 -17.32 -5.33 22.98
CA GLY A 45 -16.88 -6.67 23.35
C GLY A 45 -17.40 -7.78 22.42
N ARG A 46 -17.51 -7.49 21.13
CA ARG A 46 -18.00 -8.39 20.05
C ARG A 46 -16.86 -8.81 19.14
N LEU A 47 -17.08 -9.88 18.37
CA LEU A 47 -16.15 -10.26 17.31
C LEU A 47 -16.29 -9.33 16.09
N ALA A 48 -15.17 -9.01 15.44
CA ALA A 48 -15.08 -8.31 14.17
C ALA A 48 -14.93 -9.30 13.01
N GLY A 49 -15.92 -9.37 12.14
CA GLY A 49 -15.95 -10.29 11.01
C GLY A 49 -16.07 -9.60 9.65
N ALA A 50 -15.48 -10.23 8.63
CA ALA A 50 -15.80 -9.91 7.23
C ALA A 50 -16.26 -11.17 6.49
N LEU A 51 -17.23 -11.03 5.59
CA LEU A 51 -17.64 -12.07 4.65
C LEU A 51 -17.27 -11.65 3.24
N THR A 52 -16.49 -12.50 2.57
CA THR A 52 -16.14 -12.35 1.15
C THR A 52 -16.57 -13.59 0.37
N PHE A 53 -16.42 -13.52 -0.95
CA PHE A 53 -16.95 -14.51 -1.87
C PHE A 53 -15.84 -15.15 -2.72
N SER A 54 -15.90 -16.47 -2.86
CA SER A 54 -15.06 -17.22 -3.80
C SER A 54 -15.89 -18.32 -4.49
N PRO A 55 -15.88 -18.42 -5.84
CA PRO A 55 -15.30 -17.46 -6.78
C PRO A 55 -15.97 -16.09 -6.66
N HIS A 56 -15.37 -15.06 -7.23
CA HIS A 56 -15.95 -13.72 -7.19
C HIS A 56 -17.34 -13.70 -7.89
N PRO A 57 -18.36 -13.00 -7.35
CA PRO A 57 -19.73 -13.08 -7.86
C PRO A 57 -19.88 -12.80 -9.35
N MET A 58 -19.11 -11.84 -9.88
CA MET A 58 -19.12 -11.54 -11.32
C MET A 58 -18.75 -12.73 -12.21
N ARG A 59 -17.89 -13.66 -11.78
CA ARG A 59 -17.56 -14.87 -12.57
C ARG A 59 -18.75 -15.79 -12.76
N VAL A 60 -19.62 -15.86 -11.76
CA VAL A 60 -20.81 -16.71 -11.80
C VAL A 60 -21.96 -15.99 -12.50
N LEU A 61 -22.16 -14.70 -12.20
CA LEU A 61 -23.24 -13.89 -12.79
C LEU A 61 -22.98 -13.53 -14.26
N ARG A 62 -21.72 -13.52 -14.68
CA ARG A 62 -21.30 -13.19 -16.05
C ARG A 62 -20.14 -14.10 -16.45
N ALA A 63 -20.47 -15.33 -16.85
CA ALA A 63 -19.48 -16.31 -17.30
C ALA A 63 -18.60 -15.78 -18.46
N ASP A 64 -19.15 -14.90 -19.31
CA ASP A 64 -18.45 -14.31 -20.46
C ASP A 64 -17.68 -13.01 -20.13
N ALA A 65 -17.78 -12.48 -18.89
CA ALA A 65 -17.08 -11.26 -18.53
C ALA A 65 -15.64 -11.57 -18.09
N GLU A 66 -14.66 -11.13 -18.89
CA GLU A 66 -13.25 -11.07 -18.50
C GLU A 66 -13.04 -9.99 -17.41
N VAL A 67 -13.43 -10.30 -16.18
CA VAL A 67 -13.19 -9.41 -15.04
C VAL A 67 -11.79 -9.67 -14.50
N ALA A 68 -10.88 -8.75 -14.78
CA ALA A 68 -9.55 -8.78 -14.19
C ALA A 68 -9.58 -8.26 -12.74
N TYR A 69 -9.09 -9.06 -11.80
CA TYR A 69 -9.11 -8.79 -10.36
C TYR A 69 -7.89 -8.02 -9.88
N LEU A 70 -8.14 -7.11 -8.94
CA LEU A 70 -7.08 -6.34 -8.28
C LEU A 70 -6.26 -7.20 -7.31
N THR A 71 -6.80 -8.32 -6.83
CA THR A 71 -6.14 -9.29 -5.92
C THR A 71 -6.69 -10.70 -6.13
N THR A 72 -5.86 -11.73 -5.99
CA THR A 72 -6.31 -13.11 -5.74
C THR A 72 -7.04 -13.22 -4.39
N LEU A 73 -7.65 -14.38 -4.10
CA LEU A 73 -8.20 -14.62 -2.77
C LEU A 73 -7.12 -14.57 -1.69
N ASP A 74 -5.99 -15.24 -1.90
CA ASP A 74 -4.91 -15.31 -0.91
C ASP A 74 -4.30 -13.93 -0.64
N GLU A 75 -4.04 -13.15 -1.70
CA GLU A 75 -3.58 -11.76 -1.56
C GLU A 75 -4.59 -10.90 -0.79
N ARG A 76 -5.89 -11.11 -1.03
CA ARG A 76 -6.97 -10.39 -0.34
C ARG A 76 -7.02 -10.74 1.15
N LEU A 77 -6.91 -12.03 1.49
CA LEU A 77 -6.89 -12.48 2.88
C LEU A 77 -5.67 -11.90 3.62
N ALA A 78 -4.49 -11.94 3.00
CA ALA A 78 -3.27 -11.34 3.56
C ALA A 78 -3.40 -9.82 3.77
N LEU A 79 -4.20 -9.13 2.94
CA LEU A 79 -4.48 -7.70 3.09
C LEU A 79 -5.52 -7.37 4.15
N LEU A 80 -6.44 -8.30 4.42
CA LEU A 80 -7.47 -8.13 5.45
C LEU A 80 -6.93 -8.39 6.85
N GLU A 81 -5.99 -9.33 6.99
CA GLU A 81 -5.37 -9.71 8.26
C GLU A 81 -4.86 -8.53 9.11
N PRO A 82 -4.02 -7.61 8.59
CA PRO A 82 -3.49 -6.51 9.40
C PRO A 82 -4.54 -5.47 9.79
N LEU A 83 -5.79 -5.57 9.29
CA LEU A 83 -6.87 -4.66 9.67
C LEU A 83 -7.52 -5.03 11.02
N GLY A 84 -7.12 -6.15 11.63
CA GLY A 84 -7.53 -6.53 12.98
C GLY A 84 -8.89 -7.22 13.06
N LEU A 85 -9.30 -7.90 11.99
CA LEU A 85 -10.46 -8.80 11.99
C LEU A 85 -10.18 -10.04 12.84
N ASP A 86 -11.18 -10.48 13.59
CA ASP A 86 -11.11 -11.75 14.32
C ASP A 86 -11.28 -12.91 13.34
N PHE A 87 -12.19 -12.77 12.36
CA PHE A 87 -12.45 -13.80 11.36
C PHE A 87 -12.83 -13.26 9.97
N VAL A 88 -12.57 -14.07 8.96
CA VAL A 88 -13.07 -13.91 7.60
C VAL A 88 -13.82 -15.16 7.16
N VAL A 89 -15.03 -15.00 6.63
CA VAL A 89 -15.78 -16.06 5.96
C VAL A 89 -15.56 -15.94 4.45
N VAL A 90 -15.00 -16.97 3.85
CA VAL A 90 -14.98 -17.19 2.40
C VAL A 90 -16.23 -17.98 2.04
N TYR A 91 -17.29 -17.27 1.68
CA TYR A 91 -18.58 -17.86 1.32
C TYR A 91 -18.55 -18.33 -0.14
N PRO A 92 -18.95 -19.59 -0.44
CA PRO A 92 -18.99 -20.10 -1.79
C PRO A 92 -20.05 -19.35 -2.60
N PHE A 93 -19.66 -18.63 -3.64
CA PHE A 93 -20.63 -17.98 -4.53
C PHE A 93 -20.95 -18.90 -5.70
N THR A 94 -22.16 -19.46 -5.69
CA THR A 94 -22.66 -20.38 -6.72
C THR A 94 -23.91 -19.82 -7.39
N GLU A 95 -24.42 -20.50 -8.43
CA GLU A 95 -25.74 -20.16 -9.00
C GLU A 95 -26.85 -20.22 -7.96
N GLU A 96 -26.77 -21.14 -7.01
CA GLU A 96 -27.72 -21.26 -5.89
C GLU A 96 -27.62 -20.02 -5.01
N THR A 97 -26.41 -19.64 -4.59
CA THR A 97 -26.15 -18.42 -3.82
C THR A 97 -26.69 -17.17 -4.52
N ALA A 98 -26.53 -17.08 -5.85
CA ALA A 98 -27.03 -15.97 -6.65
C ALA A 98 -28.57 -15.86 -6.65
N ARG A 99 -29.28 -16.99 -6.41
CA ARG A 99 -30.75 -17.08 -6.34
C ARG A 99 -31.29 -16.94 -4.92
N THR A 100 -30.44 -16.91 -3.90
CA THR A 100 -30.85 -16.72 -2.50
C THR A 100 -31.42 -15.33 -2.26
N SER A 101 -32.61 -15.24 -1.66
CA SER A 101 -33.23 -13.96 -1.30
C SER A 101 -32.43 -13.22 -0.23
N ALA A 102 -32.57 -11.90 -0.17
CA ALA A 102 -31.90 -11.10 0.86
C ALA A 102 -32.30 -11.53 2.28
N SER A 103 -33.59 -11.83 2.48
CA SER A 103 -34.11 -12.30 3.78
C SER A 103 -33.51 -13.64 4.18
N ALA A 104 -33.44 -14.61 3.25
CA ALA A 104 -32.91 -15.94 3.57
C ALA A 104 -31.41 -15.86 3.88
N PHE A 105 -30.65 -15.10 3.08
CA PHE A 105 -29.22 -14.94 3.30
C PHE A 105 -28.92 -14.26 4.65
N VAL A 106 -29.63 -13.16 4.98
CA VAL A 106 -29.45 -12.48 6.27
C VAL A 106 -29.88 -13.35 7.46
N GLN A 107 -30.89 -14.20 7.27
CA GLN A 107 -31.30 -15.17 8.29
C GLN A 107 -30.20 -16.22 8.56
N GLU A 108 -29.49 -16.69 7.53
CA GLU A 108 -28.32 -17.56 7.72
C GLU A 108 -27.23 -16.83 8.52
N LEU A 109 -26.91 -15.59 8.16
CA LEU A 109 -25.87 -14.82 8.86
C LEU A 109 -26.20 -14.58 10.33
N THR A 110 -27.44 -14.23 10.65
CA THR A 110 -27.86 -14.01 12.05
C THR A 110 -27.86 -15.32 12.84
N SER A 111 -28.26 -16.43 12.23
CA SER A 111 -28.32 -17.75 12.88
C SER A 111 -26.93 -18.38 13.10
N HIS A 112 -26.02 -18.22 12.14
CA HIS A 112 -24.69 -18.85 12.16
C HIS A 112 -23.65 -17.99 12.88
N LEU A 113 -23.69 -16.67 12.69
CA LEU A 113 -22.65 -15.76 13.17
C LEU A 113 -23.08 -14.90 14.37
N GLN A 114 -24.36 -14.95 14.76
CA GLN A 114 -24.92 -14.09 15.80
C GLN A 114 -24.67 -12.60 15.52
N MET A 115 -24.80 -12.19 14.25
CA MET A 115 -24.56 -10.83 13.78
C MET A 115 -25.47 -9.83 14.51
N ARG A 116 -24.86 -8.79 15.09
CA ARG A 116 -25.56 -7.72 15.82
C ARG A 116 -25.62 -6.41 15.05
N ARG A 117 -24.65 -6.16 14.18
CA ARG A 117 -24.65 -4.98 13.31
C ARG A 117 -23.86 -5.27 12.04
N MET A 118 -24.41 -4.81 10.93
CA MET A 118 -23.86 -4.96 9.59
C MET A 118 -23.27 -3.61 9.13
N TRP A 119 -22.03 -3.60 8.66
CA TRP A 119 -21.33 -2.40 8.17
C TRP A 119 -21.20 -2.45 6.65
N VAL A 120 -21.73 -1.43 5.98
CA VAL A 120 -21.84 -1.40 4.52
C VAL A 120 -21.55 -0.01 3.96
N GLY A 121 -21.26 0.08 2.66
CA GLY A 121 -21.28 1.35 1.94
C GLY A 121 -22.69 1.76 1.49
N PRO A 122 -22.90 3.00 1.03
CA PRO A 122 -24.22 3.50 0.63
C PRO A 122 -24.83 2.73 -0.55
N ASP A 123 -24.00 2.26 -1.49
CA ASP A 123 -24.43 1.52 -2.70
C ASP A 123 -24.51 0.00 -2.48
N PHE A 124 -24.37 -0.46 -1.24
CA PHE A 124 -24.39 -1.87 -0.91
C PHE A 124 -25.77 -2.49 -1.14
N ALA A 125 -25.76 -3.67 -1.74
CA ALA A 125 -26.95 -4.51 -1.83
C ALA A 125 -26.55 -5.99 -1.89
N LEU A 126 -27.42 -6.85 -1.36
CA LEU A 126 -27.27 -8.31 -1.37
C LEU A 126 -28.57 -9.01 -1.79
N GLY A 127 -28.52 -10.33 -1.89
CA GLY A 127 -29.66 -11.15 -2.27
C GLY A 127 -29.93 -11.15 -3.77
N HIS A 128 -30.82 -12.05 -4.19
CA HIS A 128 -31.24 -12.21 -5.57
C HIS A 128 -31.69 -10.88 -6.17
N ASN A 129 -31.18 -10.57 -7.36
CA ASN A 129 -31.41 -9.29 -8.06
C ASN A 129 -31.10 -8.03 -7.22
N ARG A 130 -30.20 -8.13 -6.24
CA ARG A 130 -29.82 -7.00 -5.37
C ARG A 130 -31.00 -6.41 -4.58
N GLU A 131 -31.99 -7.22 -4.25
CA GLU A 131 -33.21 -6.77 -3.54
C GLU A 131 -32.95 -6.31 -2.09
N GLY A 132 -31.83 -6.72 -1.49
CA GLY A 132 -31.42 -6.36 -0.13
C GLY A 132 -30.56 -5.11 -0.10
N ASP A 133 -31.12 -3.97 -0.47
CA ASP A 133 -30.49 -2.64 -0.33
C ASP A 133 -30.53 -2.14 1.13
N VAL A 134 -29.87 -1.01 1.41
CA VAL A 134 -29.78 -0.44 2.78
C VAL A 134 -31.17 -0.25 3.44
N PRO A 135 -32.19 0.35 2.79
CA PRO A 135 -33.54 0.41 3.35
C PRO A 135 -34.13 -0.95 3.70
N THR A 136 -33.98 -1.94 2.81
CA THR A 136 -34.47 -3.30 3.03
C THR A 136 -33.75 -3.99 4.19
N LEU A 137 -32.42 -3.87 4.26
CA LEU A 137 -31.60 -4.43 5.34
C LEU A 137 -31.94 -3.80 6.69
N ARG A 138 -32.24 -2.49 6.74
CA ARG A 138 -32.72 -1.82 7.98
C ARG A 138 -34.10 -2.32 8.41
N ARG A 139 -34.97 -2.69 7.47
CA ARG A 139 -36.26 -3.33 7.79
C ARG A 139 -36.04 -4.74 8.35
N LEU A 140 -35.27 -5.58 7.65
CA LEU A 140 -34.91 -6.93 8.11
C LEU A 140 -34.19 -6.89 9.47
N GLY A 141 -33.35 -5.88 9.71
CA GLY A 141 -32.68 -5.66 10.99
C GLY A 141 -33.63 -5.51 12.17
N ARG A 142 -34.73 -4.78 11.99
CA ARG A 142 -35.79 -4.64 13.01
C ARG A 142 -36.52 -5.94 13.30
N GLU A 143 -36.66 -6.81 12.30
CA GLU A 143 -37.32 -8.11 12.41
C GLU A 143 -36.40 -9.18 13.02
N MET A 144 -35.11 -9.13 12.71
CA MET A 144 -34.12 -10.19 13.02
C MET A 144 -33.10 -9.81 14.11
N GLY A 145 -33.18 -8.62 14.68
CA GLY A 145 -32.39 -8.22 15.85
C GLY A 145 -30.96 -7.76 15.54
N PHE A 146 -30.74 -7.08 14.41
CA PHE A 146 -29.47 -6.45 14.04
C PHE A 146 -29.67 -5.02 13.52
N THR A 147 -28.61 -4.21 13.52
CA THR A 147 -28.62 -2.85 12.93
C THR A 147 -27.75 -2.75 11.68
N VAL A 148 -27.94 -1.70 10.88
CA VAL A 148 -27.12 -1.45 9.68
C VAL A 148 -26.45 -0.10 9.82
N GLU A 149 -25.13 -0.10 9.81
CA GLU A 149 -24.26 1.07 9.82
C GLU A 149 -23.75 1.33 8.39
N VAL A 150 -23.84 2.59 7.95
CA VAL A 150 -23.41 2.99 6.60
C VAL A 150 -22.18 3.86 6.71
N ILE A 151 -21.09 3.45 6.05
CA ILE A 151 -19.85 4.22 6.01
C ILE A 151 -19.79 5.02 4.72
N GLU A 152 -19.56 6.32 4.87
CA GLU A 152 -19.38 7.24 3.75
C GLU A 152 -18.14 6.89 2.92
N PRO A 153 -18.22 6.98 1.58
CA PRO A 153 -17.08 6.71 0.72
C PRO A 153 -15.90 7.65 0.95
N ILE A 154 -14.68 7.11 0.90
CA ILE A 154 -13.45 7.91 0.94
C ILE A 154 -13.16 8.51 -0.44
N ARG A 155 -12.58 9.71 -0.45
CA ARG A 155 -12.02 10.35 -1.64
C ARG A 155 -10.51 10.51 -1.54
N VAL A 156 -9.84 10.48 -2.69
CA VAL A 156 -8.43 10.82 -2.89
C VAL A 156 -8.41 11.90 -3.97
N GLY A 157 -8.11 13.13 -3.57
CA GLY A 157 -8.33 14.30 -4.43
C GLY A 157 -9.77 14.34 -4.94
N GLU A 158 -9.93 14.42 -6.26
CA GLU A 158 -11.24 14.43 -6.92
C GLU A 158 -11.85 13.04 -7.18
N HIS A 159 -11.15 11.97 -6.81
CA HIS A 159 -11.57 10.61 -7.11
C HIS A 159 -12.17 9.91 -5.89
N GLU A 160 -13.39 9.40 -6.04
CA GLU A 160 -13.95 8.47 -5.06
C GLU A 160 -13.22 7.12 -5.12
N VAL A 161 -12.86 6.56 -3.97
CA VAL A 161 -12.10 5.31 -3.88
C VAL A 161 -13.02 4.11 -4.09
N ARG A 162 -12.99 3.53 -5.30
CA ARG A 162 -13.74 2.31 -5.68
C ARG A 162 -12.87 1.37 -6.50
N SER A 163 -13.09 0.05 -6.39
CA SER A 163 -12.38 -0.95 -7.22
C SER A 163 -12.49 -0.67 -8.73
N GLY A 164 -13.64 -0.16 -9.21
CA GLY A 164 -13.81 0.21 -10.62
C GLY A 164 -12.89 1.34 -11.08
N HIS A 165 -12.69 2.37 -10.25
CA HIS A 165 -11.78 3.48 -10.56
C HIS A 165 -10.32 3.04 -10.51
N ILE A 166 -9.97 2.15 -9.57
CA ILE A 166 -8.62 1.57 -9.49
C ILE A 166 -8.31 0.75 -10.74
N ARG A 167 -9.24 -0.13 -11.16
CA ARG A 167 -9.09 -0.87 -12.42
C ARG A 167 -8.86 0.07 -13.60
N ARG A 168 -9.67 1.12 -13.72
CA ARG A 168 -9.54 2.13 -14.77
C ARG A 168 -8.16 2.79 -14.76
N ALA A 169 -7.71 3.26 -13.60
CA ALA A 169 -6.39 3.88 -13.46
C ALA A 169 -5.27 2.92 -13.90
N LEU A 170 -5.33 1.65 -13.52
CA LEU A 170 -4.33 0.64 -13.92
C LEU A 170 -4.38 0.36 -15.43
N THR A 171 -5.58 0.24 -16.03
CA THR A 171 -5.74 0.06 -17.49
C THR A 171 -5.32 1.27 -18.31
N GLU A 172 -5.28 2.46 -17.71
CA GLU A 172 -4.74 3.69 -18.30
C GLU A 172 -3.23 3.87 -17.98
N GLY A 173 -2.65 2.98 -17.17
CA GLY A 173 -1.24 2.97 -16.78
C GLY A 173 -0.90 3.96 -15.65
N GLN A 174 -1.90 4.55 -14.99
CA GLN A 174 -1.78 5.49 -13.88
C GLN A 174 -1.57 4.76 -12.54
N VAL A 175 -0.47 3.99 -12.44
CA VAL A 175 -0.18 3.14 -11.27
C VAL A 175 0.00 3.94 -9.97
N ALA A 176 0.50 5.17 -10.05
CA ALA A 176 0.62 6.06 -8.90
C ALA A 176 -0.75 6.48 -8.33
N LEU A 177 -1.71 6.84 -9.20
CA LEU A 177 -3.08 7.16 -8.78
C LEU A 177 -3.78 5.93 -8.18
N ALA A 178 -3.60 4.77 -8.80
CA ALA A 178 -4.08 3.50 -8.24
C ALA A 178 -3.49 3.26 -6.83
N ALA A 179 -2.20 3.55 -6.63
CA ALA A 179 -1.55 3.39 -5.34
C ALA A 179 -2.14 4.31 -4.26
N GLN A 180 -2.45 5.57 -4.60
CA GLN A 180 -3.10 6.50 -3.66
C GLN A 180 -4.49 6.01 -3.21
N MET A 181 -5.27 5.44 -4.13
CA MET A 181 -6.59 4.85 -3.82
C MET A 181 -6.48 3.53 -3.04
N LEU A 182 -5.47 2.73 -3.32
CA LEU A 182 -5.20 1.46 -2.62
C LEU A 182 -4.56 1.66 -1.25
N GLY A 183 -3.90 2.80 -1.02
CA GLY A 183 -3.07 3.07 0.17
C GLY A 183 -1.72 2.34 0.14
N ARG A 184 -1.31 1.83 -1.04
CA ARG A 184 -0.09 1.06 -1.28
C ARG A 184 0.16 0.91 -2.77
N PRO A 185 1.40 0.70 -3.26
CA PRO A 185 1.65 0.35 -4.65
C PRO A 185 0.81 -0.85 -5.10
N TYR A 186 0.32 -0.81 -6.34
CA TYR A 186 -0.25 -2.00 -6.95
C TYR A 186 0.87 -3.01 -7.21
N TRP A 187 0.66 -4.29 -6.94
CA TRP A 187 1.66 -5.32 -7.22
C TRP A 187 1.09 -6.50 -7.98
N LEU A 188 2.02 -7.24 -8.57
CA LEU A 188 1.81 -8.56 -9.13
C LEU A 188 2.82 -9.53 -8.53
N THR A 189 2.36 -10.71 -8.16
CA THR A 189 3.19 -11.84 -7.72
C THR A 189 3.10 -12.95 -8.76
N GLY A 190 4.22 -13.62 -9.02
CA GLY A 190 4.25 -14.74 -9.96
C GLY A 190 5.58 -15.47 -9.95
N GLU A 191 5.58 -16.65 -10.56
CA GLU A 191 6.78 -17.45 -10.78
C GLU A 191 7.59 -16.85 -11.94
N VAL A 192 8.91 -16.81 -11.78
CA VAL A 192 9.83 -16.43 -12.86
C VAL A 192 10.04 -17.60 -13.80
N VAL A 193 9.52 -17.48 -15.01
CA VAL A 193 9.58 -18.51 -16.03
C VAL A 193 10.62 -18.20 -17.11
N LYS A 194 11.00 -19.21 -17.89
CA LYS A 194 11.89 -19.03 -19.03
C LYS A 194 11.22 -18.18 -20.11
N GLY A 195 11.80 -17.01 -20.40
CA GLY A 195 11.44 -16.19 -21.55
C GLY A 195 12.14 -16.63 -22.85
N ALA A 196 12.00 -15.82 -23.90
CA ALA A 196 12.59 -16.08 -25.22
C ALA A 196 14.14 -15.92 -25.30
N GLY A 197 14.83 -15.71 -24.17
CA GLY A 197 16.30 -15.66 -24.10
C GLY A 197 16.97 -14.43 -24.74
N ARG A 198 16.23 -13.45 -25.27
CA ARG A 198 16.82 -12.31 -26.00
C ARG A 198 17.58 -11.33 -25.10
N GLY A 199 17.17 -11.14 -23.85
CA GLY A 199 17.88 -10.27 -22.90
C GLY A 199 19.33 -10.73 -22.64
N GLN A 200 19.57 -12.04 -22.64
CA GLN A 200 20.91 -12.62 -22.49
C GLN A 200 21.84 -12.24 -23.65
N SER A 201 21.33 -12.16 -24.89
CA SER A 201 22.11 -11.72 -26.05
C SER A 201 22.52 -10.24 -26.03
N ILE A 202 21.89 -9.44 -25.17
CA ILE A 202 22.16 -8.01 -24.97
C ILE A 202 22.94 -7.76 -23.65
N GLY A 203 23.26 -8.83 -22.90
CA GLY A 203 23.98 -8.76 -21.63
C GLY A 203 23.13 -8.24 -20.46
N ARG A 204 21.80 -8.36 -20.54
CA ARG A 204 20.87 -7.95 -19.47
C ARG A 204 19.85 -9.06 -19.21
N PRO A 205 20.06 -9.94 -18.23
CA PRO A 205 19.07 -10.94 -17.87
C PRO A 205 17.76 -10.25 -17.44
N THR A 206 16.64 -10.83 -17.84
CA THR A 206 15.29 -10.38 -17.45
C THR A 206 14.48 -11.55 -16.92
N ALA A 207 13.80 -11.32 -15.80
CA ALA A 207 12.84 -12.25 -15.22
C ALA A 207 11.50 -12.12 -15.94
N ASN A 208 10.96 -13.21 -16.50
CA ASN A 208 9.64 -13.20 -17.11
C ASN A 208 8.65 -13.67 -16.04
N LEU A 209 7.68 -12.84 -15.68
CA LEU A 209 6.75 -13.13 -14.60
C LEU A 209 5.49 -13.80 -15.15
N SER A 210 5.19 -15.01 -14.67
CA SER A 210 3.93 -15.70 -14.93
C SER A 210 2.94 -15.38 -13.80
N VAL A 211 1.91 -14.59 -14.11
CA VAL A 211 0.87 -14.19 -13.15
C VAL A 211 -0.42 -14.96 -13.41
N PRO A 212 -1.26 -15.22 -12.38
CA PRO A 212 -2.56 -15.84 -12.58
C PRO A 212 -3.40 -15.06 -13.61
N SER A 213 -4.03 -15.76 -14.55
CA SER A 213 -4.73 -15.15 -15.71
C SER A 213 -5.86 -14.20 -15.34
N GLU A 214 -6.39 -14.34 -14.12
CA GLU A 214 -7.46 -13.53 -13.58
C GLU A 214 -6.98 -12.22 -12.95
N ARG A 215 -5.67 -11.97 -12.86
CA ARG A 215 -5.09 -10.73 -12.32
C ARG A 215 -5.17 -9.61 -13.34
N LEU A 216 -5.45 -8.40 -12.86
CA LEU A 216 -5.36 -7.20 -13.68
C LEU A 216 -3.91 -6.83 -13.96
N ILE A 217 -3.53 -6.89 -15.22
CA ILE A 217 -2.21 -6.42 -15.64
C ILE A 217 -2.34 -4.93 -16.04
N PRO A 218 -1.48 -4.02 -15.52
CA PRO A 218 -1.49 -2.61 -15.94
C PRO A 218 -1.29 -2.43 -17.45
N ALA A 219 -1.60 -1.23 -17.95
CA ALA A 219 -1.43 -0.88 -19.35
C ALA A 219 -0.04 -1.24 -19.92
N TYR A 220 0.07 -1.45 -21.23
CA TYR A 220 1.36 -1.73 -21.84
C TYR A 220 2.32 -0.55 -21.73
N GLY A 221 3.57 -0.82 -21.38
CA GLY A 221 4.58 0.20 -21.13
C GLY A 221 5.72 -0.29 -20.26
N VAL A 222 6.63 0.64 -19.98
CA VAL A 222 7.76 0.42 -19.08
C VAL A 222 7.51 1.14 -17.78
N TYR A 223 7.81 0.46 -16.68
CA TYR A 223 7.51 0.86 -15.32
C TYR A 223 8.77 0.82 -14.45
N ALA A 224 8.84 1.75 -13.51
CA ALA A 224 9.73 1.65 -12.36
C ALA A 224 9.02 0.81 -11.29
N THR A 225 9.66 -0.27 -10.85
CA THR A 225 9.09 -1.24 -9.93
C THR A 225 10.08 -1.63 -8.83
N TRP A 226 9.59 -1.92 -7.63
CA TRP A 226 10.37 -2.67 -6.65
C TRP A 226 10.13 -4.16 -6.82
N CYS A 227 11.19 -4.94 -6.92
CA CYS A 227 11.15 -6.40 -6.87
C CYS A 227 11.42 -6.88 -5.45
N HIS A 228 10.53 -7.71 -4.92
CA HIS A 228 10.71 -8.41 -3.65
C HIS A 228 11.05 -9.86 -3.91
N PHE A 229 12.21 -10.28 -3.40
CA PHE A 229 12.72 -11.64 -3.52
C PHE A 229 13.64 -11.93 -2.33
N ASP A 230 13.45 -13.08 -1.68
CA ASP A 230 14.28 -13.55 -0.55
C ASP A 230 14.45 -12.49 0.57
N GLY A 231 13.35 -11.85 0.96
CA GLY A 231 13.33 -10.77 1.96
C GLY A 231 14.00 -9.45 1.53
N ARG A 232 14.60 -9.40 0.34
CA ARG A 232 15.24 -8.20 -0.22
C ARG A 232 14.26 -7.42 -1.08
N ARG A 233 14.44 -6.11 -1.11
CA ARG A 233 13.75 -5.19 -2.03
C ARG A 233 14.76 -4.59 -3.01
N LEU A 234 14.64 -4.91 -4.28
CA LEU A 234 15.58 -4.54 -5.35
C LEU A 234 14.91 -3.64 -6.38
N PRO A 235 15.59 -2.58 -6.87
CA PRO A 235 15.01 -1.74 -7.90
C PRO A 235 14.94 -2.49 -9.24
N ALA A 236 13.88 -2.26 -10.02
CA ALA A 236 13.70 -2.93 -11.30
C ALA A 236 13.04 -2.02 -12.34
N ALA A 237 13.39 -2.24 -13.60
CA ALA A 237 12.67 -1.71 -14.75
C ALA A 237 11.82 -2.84 -15.36
N THR A 238 10.49 -2.69 -15.31
CA THR A 238 9.54 -3.72 -15.75
C THR A 238 8.83 -3.31 -17.02
N ASN A 239 8.88 -4.14 -18.05
CA ASN A 239 8.16 -3.98 -19.30
C ASN A 239 6.92 -4.87 -19.31
N ILE A 240 5.76 -4.28 -19.59
CA ILE A 240 4.52 -4.98 -19.90
C ILE A 240 4.24 -4.75 -21.39
N GLY A 241 4.19 -5.83 -22.17
CA GLY A 241 3.93 -5.76 -23.62
C GLY A 241 3.22 -7.01 -24.12
N VAL A 242 3.04 -7.10 -25.44
CA VAL A 242 2.41 -8.27 -26.09
C VAL A 242 3.35 -8.85 -27.13
N ARG A 243 3.41 -10.19 -27.19
CA ARG A 243 4.02 -10.92 -28.30
C ARG A 243 2.95 -11.42 -29.26
N PRO A 244 2.58 -10.66 -30.32
CA PRO A 244 1.51 -11.06 -31.23
C PRO A 244 1.79 -12.33 -32.05
N THR A 245 3.01 -12.87 -32.02
CA THR A 245 3.45 -13.99 -32.89
C THR A 245 3.82 -15.28 -32.17
N PHE A 246 3.86 -15.32 -30.82
CA PHE A 246 4.44 -16.47 -30.09
C PHE A 246 3.58 -17.01 -28.93
N ASP A 247 2.85 -16.17 -28.19
CA ASP A 247 2.18 -16.57 -26.93
C ASP A 247 0.64 -16.39 -26.98
N ASN A 248 0.02 -16.70 -28.12
CA ASN A 248 -1.44 -16.54 -28.35
C ASN A 248 -2.01 -15.14 -28.07
N GLY A 249 -1.16 -14.10 -28.00
CA GLY A 249 -1.58 -12.73 -27.71
C GLY A 249 -1.67 -12.38 -26.22
N LEU A 250 -1.21 -13.25 -25.32
CA LEU A 250 -1.18 -12.95 -23.89
C LEU A 250 -0.12 -11.86 -23.57
N PRO A 251 -0.40 -10.97 -22.59
CA PRO A 251 0.55 -9.98 -22.14
C PRO A 251 1.74 -10.65 -21.42
N THR A 252 2.94 -10.13 -21.66
CA THR A 252 4.19 -10.58 -21.05
C THR A 252 4.71 -9.51 -20.10
N ILE A 253 5.10 -9.91 -18.90
CA ILE A 253 5.70 -9.05 -17.88
C ILE A 253 7.17 -9.43 -17.75
N GLU A 254 8.07 -8.52 -18.12
CA GLU A 254 9.52 -8.75 -18.13
C GLU A 254 10.21 -7.73 -17.23
N ALA A 255 10.85 -8.18 -16.15
CA ALA A 255 11.55 -7.33 -15.19
C ALA A 255 13.07 -7.44 -15.35
N HIS A 256 13.74 -6.31 -15.50
CA HIS A 256 15.19 -6.22 -15.34
C HIS A 256 15.50 -5.76 -13.92
N ILE A 257 16.00 -6.68 -13.09
CA ILE A 257 16.40 -6.39 -11.71
C ILE A 257 17.76 -5.69 -11.74
N ILE A 258 17.81 -4.49 -11.18
CA ILE A 258 18.99 -3.61 -11.24
C ILE A 258 19.96 -4.04 -10.14
N ASP A 259 21.26 -4.08 -10.49
CA ASP A 259 22.36 -4.47 -9.60
C ASP A 259 22.19 -5.89 -8.99
N PHE A 260 21.63 -6.82 -9.76
CA PHE A 260 21.42 -8.20 -9.36
C PHE A 260 21.97 -9.19 -10.40
N ASP A 261 22.86 -10.08 -9.95
CA ASP A 261 23.57 -11.05 -10.78
C ASP A 261 23.21 -12.52 -10.46
N GLY A 262 22.13 -12.75 -9.70
CA GLY A 262 21.65 -14.10 -9.35
C GLY A 262 20.72 -14.73 -10.40
N ASP A 263 20.35 -15.99 -10.17
CA ASP A 263 19.29 -16.66 -10.90
C ASP A 263 17.96 -16.54 -10.14
N LEU A 264 16.88 -16.26 -10.85
CA LEU A 264 15.53 -16.20 -10.32
C LEU A 264 14.61 -17.26 -10.94
N TYR A 265 15.07 -18.08 -11.89
CA TYR A 265 14.20 -19.05 -12.55
C TYR A 265 13.57 -20.04 -11.56
N GLY A 266 12.24 -20.18 -11.64
CA GLY A 266 11.44 -21.01 -10.74
C GLY A 266 11.10 -20.36 -9.40
N GLU A 267 11.67 -19.20 -9.10
CA GLU A 267 11.38 -18.46 -7.88
C GLU A 267 10.10 -17.64 -8.03
N GLU A 268 9.36 -17.50 -6.93
CA GLU A 268 8.25 -16.55 -6.84
C GLU A 268 8.79 -15.16 -6.46
N ILE A 269 8.45 -14.15 -7.27
CA ILE A 269 8.79 -12.76 -6.99
C ILE A 269 7.55 -11.89 -6.98
N ARG A 270 7.63 -10.76 -6.26
CA ARG A 270 6.60 -9.72 -6.26
C ARG A 270 7.14 -8.43 -6.84
N LEU A 271 6.41 -7.82 -7.76
CA LEU A 271 6.72 -6.53 -8.37
C LEU A 271 5.73 -5.46 -7.92
N ASP A 272 6.19 -4.47 -7.15
CA ASP A 272 5.41 -3.28 -6.77
C ASP A 272 5.57 -2.18 -7.82
N PHE A 273 4.48 -1.77 -8.44
CA PHE A 273 4.45 -0.74 -9.48
C PHE A 273 4.39 0.67 -8.89
N VAL A 274 5.46 1.45 -9.10
CA VAL A 274 5.60 2.80 -8.56
C VAL A 274 5.22 3.85 -9.59
N LEU A 275 5.81 3.79 -10.79
CA LEU A 275 5.63 4.81 -11.83
C LEU A 275 5.68 4.19 -13.22
N ARG A 276 4.81 4.67 -14.13
CA ARG A 276 4.93 4.38 -15.56
C ARG A 276 5.92 5.35 -16.20
N LEU A 277 7.03 4.84 -16.70
CA LEU A 277 8.09 5.65 -17.32
C LEU A 277 7.73 6.06 -18.74
N ARG A 278 7.13 5.15 -19.52
CA ARG A 278 6.69 5.41 -20.90
C ARG A 278 5.74 4.34 -21.45
N PRO A 279 4.95 4.62 -22.50
CA PRO A 279 4.26 3.60 -23.27
C PRO A 279 5.24 2.69 -24.04
N GLU A 280 4.74 1.53 -24.48
CA GLU A 280 5.47 0.63 -25.39
C GLU A 280 5.69 1.32 -26.76
N ARG A 281 6.82 1.03 -27.41
CA ARG A 281 7.14 1.55 -28.73
C ARG A 281 7.99 0.57 -29.51
N ARG A 282 7.89 0.62 -30.85
CA ARG A 282 8.78 -0.12 -31.75
C ARG A 282 10.10 0.63 -31.95
N PHE A 283 11.16 -0.10 -32.22
CA PHE A 283 12.50 0.44 -32.49
C PHE A 283 12.94 0.09 -33.91
N PRO A 284 13.62 1.01 -34.61
CA PRO A 284 14.06 0.78 -35.99
C PRO A 284 15.20 -0.24 -36.09
N ASP A 285 16.02 -0.36 -35.04
CA ASP A 285 17.18 -1.23 -34.98
C ASP A 285 17.53 -1.64 -33.53
N VAL A 286 18.45 -2.59 -33.39
CA VAL A 286 18.88 -3.13 -32.09
C VAL A 286 19.65 -2.09 -31.26
N ALA A 287 20.44 -1.22 -31.88
CA ALA A 287 21.22 -0.20 -31.16
C ALA A 287 20.29 0.82 -30.47
N SER A 288 19.25 1.27 -31.18
CA SER A 288 18.20 2.14 -30.67
C SER A 288 17.40 1.51 -29.51
N LEU A 289 17.17 0.19 -29.58
CA LEU A 289 16.56 -0.57 -28.48
C LEU A 289 17.46 -0.58 -27.24
N ILE A 290 18.74 -0.93 -27.40
CA ILE A 290 19.72 -0.99 -26.30
C ILE A 290 19.85 0.36 -25.61
N GLU A 291 19.97 1.44 -26.38
CA GLU A 291 20.08 2.79 -25.84
C GLU A 291 18.85 3.19 -25.02
N GLN A 292 17.64 2.85 -25.49
CA GLN A 292 16.44 3.12 -24.71
C GLN A 292 16.34 2.25 -23.45
N ILE A 293 16.75 0.98 -23.50
CA ILE A 293 16.80 0.12 -22.31
C ILE A 293 17.73 0.73 -21.24
N ARG A 294 18.89 1.28 -21.64
CA ARG A 294 19.79 1.97 -20.71
C ARG A 294 19.12 3.17 -20.05
N ARG A 295 18.40 3.99 -20.83
CA ARG A 295 17.65 5.14 -20.32
C ARG A 295 16.51 4.73 -19.39
N ASP A 296 15.77 3.69 -19.75
CA ASP A 296 14.67 3.17 -18.95
C ASP A 296 15.16 2.67 -17.58
N VAL A 297 16.31 1.98 -17.54
CA VAL A 297 16.95 1.54 -16.28
C VAL A 297 17.44 2.72 -15.45
N ALA A 298 18.08 3.72 -16.07
CA ALA A 298 18.52 4.93 -15.37
C ALA A 298 17.32 5.71 -14.81
N ASN A 299 16.23 5.82 -15.56
CA ASN A 299 15.00 6.48 -15.13
C ASN A 299 14.28 5.69 -14.03
N ALA A 300 14.27 4.35 -14.10
CA ALA A 300 13.75 3.50 -13.03
C ALA A 300 14.53 3.72 -11.74
N ARG A 301 15.88 3.72 -11.80
CA ARG A 301 16.72 4.01 -10.63
C ARG A 301 16.41 5.38 -10.04
N ARG A 302 16.26 6.42 -10.87
CA ARG A 302 15.89 7.78 -10.40
C ARG A 302 14.50 7.83 -9.79
N ALA A 303 13.51 7.16 -10.40
CA ALA A 303 12.13 7.15 -9.91
C ALA A 303 11.95 6.33 -8.62
N LEU A 304 12.85 5.39 -8.35
CA LEU A 304 12.87 4.56 -7.14
C LEU A 304 13.88 5.06 -6.10
N ALA A 305 14.70 6.06 -6.44
CA ALA A 305 15.53 6.71 -5.46
C ALA A 305 14.64 7.30 -4.36
N PRO A 306 15.07 7.28 -3.10
CA PRO A 306 14.36 7.98 -2.03
C PRO A 306 14.11 9.42 -2.46
N GLU A 307 12.90 9.95 -2.22
CA GLU A 307 12.62 11.37 -2.45
C GLU A 307 13.66 12.18 -1.65
N PRO A 308 14.34 13.16 -2.27
CA PRO A 308 15.20 14.06 -1.51
C PRO A 308 14.34 14.75 -0.44
N PRO A 309 14.89 15.00 0.75
CA PRO A 309 14.14 15.64 1.81
C PRO A 309 13.57 16.98 1.34
N ARG A 310 12.29 17.21 1.63
CA ARG A 310 11.57 18.43 1.28
C ARG A 310 11.83 19.51 2.32
N PHE A 311 12.84 20.32 2.09
CA PHE A 311 13.10 21.50 2.92
C PHE A 311 13.65 22.68 2.11
N GLU A 312 13.52 23.87 2.69
CA GLU A 312 14.12 25.11 2.24
C GLU A 312 15.05 25.62 3.34
N GLU A 313 16.28 26.00 3.00
CA GLU A 313 17.15 26.74 3.92
C GLU A 313 16.65 28.18 4.06
N ILE A 314 16.56 28.66 5.28
CA ILE A 314 16.17 30.03 5.63
C ILE A 314 17.43 30.77 6.04
N GLU A 315 17.64 31.98 5.51
CA GLU A 315 18.78 32.83 5.84
C GLU A 315 18.79 33.13 7.35
N HIS A 316 19.82 32.66 8.05
CA HIS A 316 20.03 32.93 9.47
C HIS A 316 21.51 33.29 9.70
N THR A 317 21.77 34.25 10.59
CA THR A 317 23.08 34.93 10.64
C THR A 317 24.19 34.13 11.31
N ALA A 318 23.88 33.05 12.01
CA ALA A 318 24.84 32.27 12.80
C ALA A 318 24.51 30.79 12.98
N ASP A 319 23.31 30.35 12.56
CA ASP A 319 22.79 29.00 12.80
C ASP A 319 22.17 28.48 11.51
N TRP A 320 21.86 27.18 11.46
CA TRP A 320 21.13 26.59 10.36
C TRP A 320 19.63 26.60 10.65
N SER A 321 18.86 27.30 9.82
CA SER A 321 17.39 27.30 9.90
C SER A 321 16.81 26.71 8.64
N ILE A 322 15.85 25.79 8.80
CA ILE A 322 15.14 25.18 7.67
C ILE A 322 13.64 25.21 7.86
N ARG A 323 12.94 25.30 6.73
CA ARG A 323 11.52 25.01 6.62
C ARG A 323 11.33 23.64 6.00
N ILE A 324 10.59 22.75 6.65
CA ILE A 324 10.37 21.36 6.23
C ILE A 324 8.91 21.16 5.84
N PHE A 325 8.65 20.33 4.83
CA PHE A 325 7.31 20.08 4.30
C PHE A 325 6.94 18.58 4.33
N GLY A 326 5.81 18.26 4.98
CA GLY A 326 5.24 16.91 5.06
C GLY A 326 3.82 16.85 4.48
N ARG A 327 3.39 15.69 4.00
CA ARG A 327 2.01 15.46 3.51
C ARG A 327 1.02 15.26 4.66
N ASP A 328 1.50 14.67 5.74
CA ASP A 328 0.84 14.51 7.03
C ASP A 328 1.89 14.64 8.15
N PHE A 329 1.48 14.57 9.42
CA PHE A 329 2.40 14.76 10.54
C PHE A 329 3.49 13.66 10.64
N ALA A 330 3.17 12.41 10.28
CA ALA A 330 4.16 11.34 10.27
C ALA A 330 5.20 11.56 9.16
N ASP A 331 4.74 11.95 7.97
CA ASP A 331 5.62 12.31 6.86
C ASP A 331 6.48 13.53 7.22
N LEU A 332 5.94 14.53 7.93
CA LEU A 332 6.72 15.68 8.41
C LEU A 332 7.89 15.25 9.31
N LEU A 333 7.66 14.35 10.27
CA LEU A 333 8.71 13.83 11.17
C LEU A 333 9.78 13.05 10.40
N SER A 334 9.38 12.26 9.40
CA SER A 334 10.30 11.57 8.50
C SER A 334 11.14 12.54 7.66
N GLN A 335 10.51 13.60 7.12
CA GLN A 335 11.18 14.61 6.30
C GLN A 335 12.13 15.46 7.14
N ALA A 336 11.77 15.75 8.40
CA ALA A 336 12.62 16.49 9.32
C ALA A 336 13.91 15.73 9.65
N GLY A 337 13.82 14.43 9.94
CA GLY A 337 15.00 13.58 10.14
C GLY A 337 15.87 13.52 8.89
N ALA A 338 15.25 13.32 7.71
CA ALA A 338 15.98 13.27 6.45
C ALA A 338 16.65 14.61 6.08
N ALA A 339 15.99 15.74 6.35
CA ALA A 339 16.54 17.07 6.11
C ALA A 339 17.77 17.32 7.00
N MET A 340 17.69 17.00 8.29
CA MET A 340 18.80 17.16 9.24
C MET A 340 20.08 16.46 8.76
N TYR A 341 19.99 15.18 8.38
CA TYR A 341 21.17 14.44 7.89
C TYR A 341 21.62 14.88 6.48
N ALA A 342 20.70 15.34 5.63
CA ALA A 342 21.07 15.91 4.35
C ALA A 342 21.88 17.22 4.50
N MET A 343 21.58 18.04 5.52
CA MET A 343 22.37 19.23 5.86
C MET A 343 23.79 18.87 6.34
N GLU A 344 23.93 17.73 7.01
CA GLU A 344 25.24 17.16 7.38
C GLU A 344 25.94 16.42 6.22
N ALA A 345 25.47 16.64 4.97
CA ALA A 345 26.00 16.05 3.75
C ALA A 345 26.00 14.51 3.71
N VAL A 346 25.12 13.86 4.48
CA VAL A 346 24.91 12.41 4.38
C VAL A 346 24.27 12.08 3.04
N ASP A 347 24.82 11.06 2.35
CA ASP A 347 24.21 10.54 1.12
C ASP A 347 22.91 9.78 1.46
N MET A 348 21.80 10.51 1.42
CA MET A 348 20.47 9.99 1.69
C MET A 348 20.03 8.91 0.69
N SER A 349 20.76 8.68 -0.41
CA SER A 349 20.47 7.59 -1.33
C SER A 349 20.94 6.23 -0.81
N MET A 350 21.89 6.18 0.12
CA MET A 350 22.45 4.94 0.66
C MET A 350 21.39 4.08 1.38
N ASP A 351 21.42 2.78 1.10
CA ASP A 351 20.56 1.82 1.78
C ASP A 351 21.05 1.51 3.20
N PRO A 352 20.14 1.44 4.19
CA PRO A 352 20.52 1.22 5.57
C PRO A 352 21.04 -0.21 5.77
N GLN A 353 22.11 -0.33 6.55
CA GLN A 353 22.74 -1.59 6.95
C GLN A 353 22.30 -2.02 8.35
N VAL A 354 21.85 -1.07 9.16
CA VAL A 354 21.40 -1.26 10.54
C VAL A 354 20.05 -0.59 10.73
N TRP A 355 19.21 -1.17 11.59
CA TRP A 355 17.89 -0.66 11.92
C TRP A 355 17.71 -0.57 13.44
N ARG A 356 17.06 0.50 13.91
CA ARG A 356 16.77 0.74 15.33
C ARG A 356 15.32 1.17 15.50
N GLU A 357 14.71 0.71 16.59
CA GLU A 357 13.43 1.24 17.04
C GLU A 357 13.67 2.44 17.94
N VAL A 358 12.91 3.51 17.72
CA VAL A 358 12.95 4.74 18.51
C VAL A 358 11.52 5.10 18.88
N GLU A 359 11.34 5.48 20.14
CA GLU A 359 10.07 5.93 20.67
C GLU A 359 10.32 7.13 21.56
N VAL A 360 9.64 8.24 21.29
CA VAL A 360 9.72 9.46 22.10
C VAL A 360 8.34 10.02 22.38
N GLU A 361 8.22 10.66 23.53
CA GLU A 361 7.02 11.36 23.98
C GLU A 361 7.36 12.82 24.35
N ALA A 362 6.41 13.72 24.11
CA ALA A 362 6.53 15.12 24.46
C ALA A 362 5.15 15.76 24.73
N PRO A 363 5.08 16.91 25.41
CA PRO A 363 3.80 17.53 25.78
C PRO A 363 2.92 17.99 24.62
N ASP A 364 3.53 18.31 23.47
CA ASP A 364 2.88 18.83 22.26
C ASP A 364 3.73 18.56 21.02
N ARG A 365 3.23 18.91 19.83
CA ARG A 365 3.88 18.62 18.53
C ARG A 365 5.23 19.31 18.35
N GLU A 366 5.37 20.53 18.86
CA GLU A 366 6.60 21.30 18.73
C GLU A 366 7.70 20.66 19.59
N ALA A 367 7.38 20.39 20.85
CA ALA A 367 8.27 19.66 21.74
C ALA A 367 8.56 18.25 21.22
N LEU A 368 7.58 17.58 20.58
CA LEU A 368 7.77 16.26 19.99
C LEU A 368 8.77 16.29 18.83
N LEU A 369 8.67 17.30 17.95
CA LEU A 369 9.61 17.46 16.83
C LEU A 369 11.04 17.68 17.32
N VAL A 370 11.24 18.54 18.33
CA VAL A 370 12.58 18.76 18.93
C VAL A 370 13.10 17.50 19.60
N THR A 371 12.26 16.82 20.39
CA THR A 371 12.65 15.59 21.09
C THR A 371 13.01 14.48 20.09
N TRP A 372 12.23 14.35 19.02
CA TRP A 372 12.49 13.41 17.93
C TRP A 372 13.85 13.65 17.27
N LEU A 373 14.12 14.87 16.80
CA LEU A 373 15.38 15.19 16.13
C LEU A 373 16.58 15.10 17.08
N SER A 374 16.42 15.49 18.35
CA SER A 374 17.46 15.37 19.36
C SER A 374 17.80 13.91 19.68
N GLU A 375 16.79 13.04 19.73
CA GLU A 375 17.00 11.60 19.91
C GLU A 375 17.74 10.98 18.72
N LEU A 376 17.45 11.43 17.48
CA LEU A 376 18.20 10.98 16.30
C LEU A 376 19.69 11.36 16.39
N LEU A 377 20.00 12.60 16.78
CA LEU A 377 21.38 13.05 16.97
C LEU A 377 22.07 12.23 18.06
N TYR A 378 21.41 12.08 19.22
CA TYR A 378 21.94 11.29 20.33
C TYR A 378 22.26 9.85 19.92
N GLN A 379 21.34 9.19 19.22
CA GLN A 379 21.54 7.82 18.74
C GLN A 379 22.70 7.74 17.74
N SER A 380 22.85 8.75 16.90
CA SER A 380 23.92 8.82 15.89
C SER A 380 25.29 8.97 16.54
N GLU A 381 25.42 9.89 17.50
CA GLU A 381 26.63 10.07 18.31
C GLU A 381 26.98 8.81 19.11
N ALA A 382 25.99 8.18 19.74
CA ALA A 382 26.20 7.02 20.60
C ALA A 382 26.66 5.78 19.82
N THR A 383 26.27 5.66 18.54
CA THR A 383 26.46 4.45 17.74
C THR A 383 27.47 4.61 16.61
N GLY A 384 27.78 5.85 16.21
CA GLY A 384 28.61 6.13 15.04
C GLY A 384 27.89 5.87 13.72
N GLU A 385 26.56 5.99 13.67
CA GLU A 385 25.72 5.67 12.50
C GLU A 385 25.06 6.93 11.92
N SER A 386 25.12 7.12 10.60
CA SER A 386 24.33 8.16 9.91
C SER A 386 23.02 7.57 9.41
N TYR A 387 21.88 8.17 9.77
CA TYR A 387 20.56 7.64 9.41
C TYR A 387 20.09 8.15 8.04
N THR A 388 19.71 7.23 7.16
CA THR A 388 19.26 7.50 5.78
C THR A 388 17.79 7.14 5.54
N ARG A 389 17.14 6.44 6.49
CA ARG A 389 15.73 6.05 6.40
C ARG A 389 15.02 6.31 7.73
N PHE A 390 13.80 6.83 7.64
CA PHE A 390 12.95 7.13 8.78
C PHE A 390 11.56 6.57 8.48
N VAL A 391 11.17 5.51 9.18
CA VAL A 391 9.86 4.86 9.00
C VAL A 391 9.05 5.14 10.24
N ILE A 392 8.04 5.99 10.12
CA ILE A 392 7.16 6.32 11.24
C ILE A 392 6.04 5.28 11.31
N ASP A 393 6.05 4.47 12.37
CA ASP A 393 5.06 3.41 12.60
C ASP A 393 3.80 3.96 13.31
N GLU A 394 3.98 4.95 14.20
CA GLU A 394 2.90 5.65 14.90
C GLU A 394 3.30 7.12 15.11
N ALA A 395 2.40 8.07 14.85
CA ALA A 395 2.56 9.47 15.20
C ALA A 395 1.25 10.06 15.72
N THR A 396 1.31 10.65 16.90
CA THR A 396 0.22 11.36 17.56
C THR A 396 0.67 12.78 17.91
N GLU A 397 -0.16 13.58 18.57
CA GLU A 397 0.21 14.93 19.00
C GLU A 397 1.40 14.94 19.99
N THR A 398 1.58 13.86 20.75
CA THR A 398 2.49 13.81 21.91
C THR A 398 3.43 12.61 21.90
N ARG A 399 3.39 11.75 20.88
CA ARG A 399 4.19 10.52 20.80
C ARG A 399 4.51 10.15 19.36
N VAL A 400 5.74 9.72 19.12
CA VAL A 400 6.15 9.06 17.86
C VAL A 400 6.87 7.75 18.16
N LYS A 401 6.50 6.71 17.41
CA LYS A 401 7.22 5.44 17.34
C LYS A 401 7.70 5.23 15.91
N ALA A 402 8.98 4.94 15.74
CA ALA A 402 9.61 4.85 14.44
C ALA A 402 10.69 3.77 14.39
N ARG A 403 11.00 3.34 13.17
CA ARG A 403 12.20 2.59 12.83
C ARG A 403 13.12 3.46 12.00
N ILE A 404 14.36 3.61 12.44
CA ILE A 404 15.39 4.36 11.73
C ILE A 404 16.42 3.41 11.15
N GLY A 405 16.78 3.65 9.90
CA GLY A 405 17.76 2.86 9.17
C GLY A 405 19.02 3.70 8.93
N GLY A 406 20.18 3.17 9.28
CA GLY A 406 21.45 3.88 9.16
C GLY A 406 22.56 3.08 8.50
N VAL A 407 23.65 3.77 8.22
CA VAL A 407 24.90 3.21 7.70
C VAL A 407 26.02 3.58 8.66
N SER A 408 27.01 2.69 8.84
CA SER A 408 28.15 2.98 9.70
C SER A 408 28.98 4.12 9.12
N GLY A 409 29.28 5.13 9.94
CA GLY A 409 30.07 6.29 9.52
C GLY A 409 29.46 7.65 9.86
N TYR A 410 29.03 7.86 11.11
CA TYR A 410 28.77 9.22 11.62
C TYR A 410 30.11 9.94 11.73
N GLY A 411 30.37 10.81 10.75
CA GLY A 411 31.72 11.28 10.45
C GLY A 411 32.19 12.44 11.30
N ASP A 412 33.51 12.67 11.24
CA ASP A 412 34.27 13.85 11.70
C ASP A 412 33.77 15.21 11.13
N GLN A 413 32.58 15.24 10.51
CA GLN A 413 31.93 16.37 9.84
C GLN A 413 30.51 16.66 10.39
N ALA A 414 30.08 16.03 11.48
CA ALA A 414 28.82 16.40 12.13
C ALA A 414 28.86 17.88 12.54
N HIS A 415 27.97 18.66 11.94
CA HIS A 415 27.91 20.11 12.11
C HIS A 415 26.79 20.51 13.04
N ILE A 416 25.76 19.69 13.23
CA ILE A 416 24.62 20.04 14.08
C ILE A 416 24.89 19.51 15.50
N LYS A 417 24.98 20.41 16.48
CA LYS A 417 25.19 20.06 17.90
C LYS A 417 23.89 19.89 18.67
N ALA A 418 22.87 20.68 18.33
CA ALA A 418 21.60 20.64 19.03
C ALA A 418 20.45 21.16 18.17
N VAL A 419 19.24 20.72 18.52
CA VAL A 419 17.98 21.20 17.96
C VAL A 419 17.38 22.21 18.93
N THR A 420 17.02 23.39 18.44
CA THR A 420 16.58 24.48 19.32
C THR A 420 15.06 24.70 19.26
N TYR A 421 14.52 25.27 20.32
CA TYR A 421 13.13 25.78 20.36
C TYR A 421 12.99 27.18 19.73
N HIS A 422 14.08 27.79 19.25
CA HIS A 422 14.05 29.15 18.75
C HIS A 422 13.38 29.20 17.37
N ASN A 423 12.35 30.04 17.20
CA ASN A 423 11.52 30.13 15.99
C ASN A 423 10.99 28.77 15.49
N LEU A 424 10.86 27.81 16.42
CA LEU A 424 10.23 26.54 16.15
C LEU A 424 8.75 26.76 15.86
N SER A 425 8.25 26.13 14.79
CA SER A 425 6.83 26.06 14.54
C SER A 425 6.48 24.73 13.90
N VAL A 426 5.27 24.24 14.19
CA VAL A 426 4.68 23.07 13.53
C VAL A 426 3.22 23.37 13.21
N GLU A 427 2.91 23.53 11.94
CA GLU A 427 1.61 24.01 11.49
C GLU A 427 1.00 23.09 10.42
N GLU A 428 -0.30 22.85 10.55
CA GLU A 428 -1.09 22.24 9.48
C GLU A 428 -1.56 23.33 8.50
N THR A 429 -1.38 23.07 7.22
CA THR A 429 -1.69 23.97 6.10
C THR A 429 -2.63 23.28 5.12
N PRO A 430 -3.29 24.00 4.20
CA PRO A 430 -4.11 23.37 3.16
C PRO A 430 -3.36 22.37 2.29
N ASP A 431 -2.04 22.53 2.13
CA ASP A 431 -1.19 21.71 1.26
C ASP A 431 -0.42 20.60 2.01
N GLY A 432 -0.68 20.43 3.32
CA GLY A 432 0.00 19.46 4.17
C GLY A 432 0.50 20.10 5.46
N TRP A 433 1.67 19.69 5.93
CA TRP A 433 2.28 20.13 7.17
C TRP A 433 3.58 20.88 6.90
N VAL A 434 3.81 21.93 7.67
CA VAL A 434 5.03 22.74 7.59
C VAL A 434 5.64 22.85 8.98
N ALA A 435 6.96 22.70 9.07
CA ALA A 435 7.70 23.03 10.28
C ALA A 435 8.86 23.96 10.00
N THR A 436 9.16 24.84 10.94
CA THR A 436 10.41 25.61 10.95
C THR A 436 11.27 25.10 12.10
N VAL A 437 12.53 24.77 11.83
CA VAL A 437 13.49 24.27 12.83
C VAL A 437 14.77 25.07 12.73
N VAL A 438 15.39 25.35 13.87
CA VAL A 438 16.70 25.99 13.97
C VAL A 438 17.65 25.05 14.71
N PHE A 439 18.82 24.83 14.10
CA PHE A 439 19.90 23.98 14.59
C PHE A 439 21.09 24.81 15.06
N ASP A 440 21.60 24.50 16.24
CA ASP A 440 22.88 25.02 16.73
C ASP A 440 24.02 24.23 16.07
N THR A 441 25.01 24.94 15.51
CA THR A 441 26.09 24.34 14.69
C THR A 441 27.50 24.49 15.26
#